data_AF-A0A5M8FW05-F1
#
_entry.id   AF-A0A5M8FW05-F1
#
_cell.length_a   1.000
_cell.length_b   1.000
_cell.length_c   1.000
_cell.angle_alpha   90.00
_cell.angle_beta   90.00
_cell.angle_gamma   90.00
#
_symmetry.space_group_name_H-M   'P 1'
#
loop_
_entity.id
_entity.type
_entity.pdbx_description
1 polymer ?
#
loop_
_entity_poly.entity_id
_entity_poly.type
_entity_poly.pdbx_seq_one_letter_code
_entity_poly.pdbx_strand_id
1 'polypeptide(L)'
;MLAPRQPKTVQIGRLGALTLAGGVLVYVGSALGPGGIAARCRHHARIAARPHWHLDDLRPHCDLLGFWVAYGTERLEHRWALTLGALPAANWPLLRFGASDCRCPAHLIALPEVPTSETLHQSLGAGCWLQPGDL
;
A
#
# COMPACT_ATOMS: atom_id res chain seq x y z
N MET A 1 -2.33 0.31 -4.75
CA MET A 1 -3.24 -0.83 -4.49
C MET A 1 -2.79 -2.02 -5.29
N LEU A 2 -2.93 -3.21 -4.72
CA LEU A 2 -2.32 -4.44 -5.23
C LEU A 2 -3.37 -5.57 -5.19
N ALA A 3 -3.48 -6.35 -6.25
CA ALA A 3 -4.26 -7.59 -6.25
C ALA A 3 -3.30 -8.78 -6.16
N PRO A 4 -3.42 -9.68 -5.16
CA PRO A 4 -2.67 -10.93 -5.16
C PRO A 4 -2.95 -11.75 -6.42
N ARG A 5 -1.89 -12.26 -7.07
CA ARG A 5 -2.03 -13.05 -8.31
C ARG A 5 -2.67 -14.41 -8.08
N GLN A 6 -2.39 -15.01 -6.93
CA GLN A 6 -2.91 -16.30 -6.52
C GLN A 6 -2.83 -16.43 -4.99
N PRO A 7 -3.68 -17.27 -4.38
CA PRO A 7 -3.60 -17.58 -2.97
C PRO A 7 -2.28 -18.28 -2.63
N LYS A 8 -1.53 -17.74 -1.67
CA LYS A 8 -0.30 -18.35 -1.13
C LYS A 8 0.26 -17.58 0.06
N THR A 9 1.15 -18.20 0.81
CA THR A 9 1.97 -17.52 1.82
C THR A 9 3.31 -17.09 1.21
N VAL A 10 3.73 -15.86 1.49
CA VAL A 10 4.99 -15.27 1.00
C VAL A 10 5.82 -14.75 2.17
N GLN A 11 7.14 -14.83 2.06
CA GLN A 11 8.04 -14.26 3.07
C GLN A 11 8.30 -12.79 2.76
N ILE A 12 8.09 -11.93 3.76
CA ILE A 12 8.33 -10.48 3.68
C ILE A 12 9.60 -10.19 4.48
N GLY A 13 10.75 -10.18 3.80
CA GLY A 13 12.06 -9.92 4.39
C GLY A 13 12.27 -10.64 5.73
N ARG A 14 12.63 -9.87 6.77
CA ARG A 14 12.71 -10.35 8.16
C ARG A 14 11.42 -10.15 8.97
N LEU A 15 10.40 -9.53 8.37
CA LEU A 15 9.15 -9.22 9.05
C LEU A 15 8.32 -10.48 9.31
N GLY A 16 8.37 -11.43 8.36
CA GLY A 16 7.74 -12.74 8.51
C GLY A 16 6.84 -13.11 7.34
N ALA A 17 5.99 -14.12 7.58
CA ALA A 17 5.10 -14.68 6.58
C ALA A 17 3.81 -13.86 6.43
N LEU A 18 3.43 -13.53 5.19
CA LEU A 18 2.16 -12.91 4.82
C LEU A 18 1.32 -13.88 4.01
N THR A 19 0.09 -14.15 4.43
CA THR A 19 -0.88 -14.95 3.67
C THR A 19 -1.65 -14.07 2.71
N LEU A 20 -1.56 -14.39 1.42
CA LEU A 20 -2.34 -13.78 0.36
C LEU A 20 -3.62 -14.61 0.18
N ALA A 21 -4.76 -14.10 0.64
CA ALA A 21 -6.05 -14.81 0.64
C ALA A 21 -7.02 -14.33 -0.46
N GLY A 22 -6.57 -13.47 -1.38
CA GLY A 22 -7.42 -12.77 -2.36
C GLY A 22 -7.77 -11.35 -1.92
N GLY A 23 -8.78 -10.74 -2.54
CA GLY A 23 -9.17 -9.35 -2.31
C GLY A 23 -8.12 -8.35 -2.81
N VAL A 24 -7.99 -7.22 -2.12
CA VAL A 24 -7.01 -6.17 -2.44
C VAL A 24 -6.14 -5.85 -1.23
N LEU A 25 -4.87 -5.56 -1.50
CA LEU A 25 -3.94 -5.01 -0.53
C LEU A 25 -3.69 -3.53 -0.82
N VAL A 26 -3.90 -2.69 0.19
CA VAL A 26 -3.61 -1.25 0.14
C VAL A 26 -2.39 -0.98 1.01
N TYR A 27 -1.31 -0.56 0.36
CA TYR A 27 -0.11 -0.07 1.04
C TYR A 27 -0.16 1.47 1.09
N VAL A 28 0.09 2.02 2.28
CA VAL A 28 0.15 3.45 2.54
C VAL A 28 1.61 3.83 2.84
N GLY A 29 2.08 4.94 2.26
CA GLY A 29 3.42 5.43 2.54
C GLY A 29 3.58 6.88 2.09
N SER A 30 4.43 7.62 2.78
CA SER A 30 4.84 8.96 2.36
C SER A 30 5.93 8.89 1.28
N ALA A 31 6.13 9.99 0.55
CA ALA A 31 7.17 10.12 -0.47
C ALA A 31 7.94 11.43 -0.29
N LEU A 32 8.65 11.56 0.84
CA LEU A 32 9.38 12.77 1.24
C LEU A 32 10.82 12.85 0.70
N GLY A 33 11.26 11.80 0.00
CA GLY A 33 12.60 11.74 -0.58
C GLY A 33 12.72 12.47 -1.92
N PRO A 34 13.94 12.49 -2.51
CA PRO A 34 14.17 13.07 -3.83
C PRO A 34 13.24 12.49 -4.90
N GLY A 35 12.64 13.36 -5.71
CA GLY A 35 11.69 12.98 -6.76
C GLY A 35 10.26 12.66 -6.27
N GLY A 36 10.01 12.73 -4.95
CA GLY A 36 8.68 12.74 -4.37
C GLY A 36 7.80 11.54 -4.74
N ILE A 37 6.49 11.80 -4.85
CA ILE A 37 5.46 10.80 -5.19
C ILE A 37 5.80 10.10 -6.51
N ALA A 38 6.18 10.85 -7.55
CA ALA A 38 6.50 10.28 -8.86
C ALA A 38 7.63 9.25 -8.79
N ALA A 39 8.71 9.52 -8.04
CA ALA A 39 9.81 8.58 -7.87
C ALA A 39 9.39 7.34 -7.07
N ARG A 40 8.63 7.52 -5.98
CA ARG A 40 8.11 6.42 -5.16
C ARG A 40 7.18 5.51 -5.97
N CYS A 41 6.25 6.09 -6.72
CA CYS A 41 5.32 5.36 -7.58
C CYS A 41 6.05 4.60 -8.69
N ARG A 42 6.99 5.24 -9.42
CA ARG A 42 7.82 4.57 -10.44
C ARG A 42 8.62 3.39 -9.88
N HIS A 43 9.16 3.52 -8.67
CA HIS A 43 9.85 2.42 -8.01
C HIS A 43 8.91 1.24 -7.78
N HIS A 44 7.76 1.47 -7.14
CA HIS A 44 6.80 0.39 -6.84
C HIS A 44 6.03 -0.13 -8.07
N ALA A 45 6.00 0.63 -9.17
CA ALA A 45 5.51 0.15 -10.46
C ALA A 45 6.38 -0.98 -11.02
N ARG A 46 7.68 -0.97 -10.69
CA ARG A 46 8.63 -1.99 -11.13
C ARG A 46 8.81 -3.06 -10.05
N ILE A 47 9.29 -4.22 -10.48
CA ILE A 47 9.78 -5.24 -9.56
C ILE A 47 11.23 -4.89 -9.22
N ALA A 48 11.51 -4.67 -7.94
CA ALA A 48 12.85 -4.33 -7.48
C ALA A 48 13.77 -5.57 -7.56
N ALA A 49 14.92 -5.45 -8.23
CA ALA A 49 15.93 -6.52 -8.26
C ALA A 49 16.63 -6.70 -6.91
N ARG A 50 16.65 -5.64 -6.08
CA ARG A 50 17.19 -5.63 -4.72
C ARG A 50 16.16 -5.02 -3.79
N PRO A 51 15.32 -5.84 -3.12
CA PRO A 51 14.28 -5.36 -2.22
C PRO A 51 14.88 -4.53 -1.07
N HIS A 52 14.25 -3.39 -0.79
CA HIS A 52 14.63 -2.53 0.33
C HIS A 52 13.45 -2.27 1.27
N TRP A 53 12.24 -2.09 0.71
CA TRP A 53 11.01 -1.94 1.49
C TRP A 53 10.25 -3.26 1.55
N HIS A 54 9.45 -3.47 2.60
CA HIS A 54 8.56 -4.65 2.69
C HIS A 54 7.64 -4.79 1.46
N LEU A 55 7.23 -3.67 0.85
CA LEU A 55 6.45 -3.69 -0.39
C LEU A 55 7.25 -4.28 -1.56
N ASP A 56 8.57 -4.13 -1.59
CA ASP A 56 9.41 -4.69 -2.66
C ASP A 56 9.41 -6.22 -2.63
N ASP A 57 9.38 -6.84 -1.45
CA ASP A 57 9.23 -8.29 -1.29
C ASP A 57 7.83 -8.77 -1.72
N LEU A 58 6.81 -7.94 -1.49
CA LEU A 58 5.42 -8.26 -1.84
C LEU A 58 5.12 -8.08 -3.34
N ARG A 59 5.71 -7.07 -3.99
CA ARG A 59 5.42 -6.68 -5.38
C ARG A 59 5.46 -7.84 -6.39
N PRO A 60 6.44 -8.76 -6.39
CA PRO A 60 6.49 -9.91 -7.31
C PRO A 60 5.26 -10.82 -7.27
N HIS A 61 4.45 -10.75 -6.21
CA HIS A 61 3.34 -11.65 -5.95
C HIS A 61 1.97 -11.03 -6.20
N CYS A 62 1.93 -9.75 -6.59
CA CYS A 62 0.72 -9.01 -6.83
C CYS A 62 0.76 -8.30 -8.18
N ASP A 63 -0.41 -8.09 -8.76
CA ASP A 63 -0.58 -7.11 -9.81
C ASP A 63 -0.81 -5.74 -9.19
N LEU A 64 -0.23 -4.71 -9.81
CA LEU A 64 -0.38 -3.35 -9.36
C LEU A 64 -1.61 -2.76 -10.03
N LEU A 65 -2.59 -2.36 -9.23
CA LEU A 65 -3.85 -1.80 -9.74
C LEU A 65 -3.74 -0.30 -10.03
N GLY A 66 -2.94 0.42 -9.24
CA GLY A 66 -2.77 1.86 -9.35
C GLY A 66 -2.45 2.52 -8.01
N PHE A 67 -2.43 3.85 -8.02
CA PHE A 67 -2.05 4.66 -6.87
C PHE A 67 -3.12 5.70 -6.59
N TRP A 68 -3.49 5.82 -5.31
CA TRP A 68 -4.19 6.99 -4.81
C TRP A 68 -3.14 7.92 -4.19
N VAL A 69 -3.01 9.14 -4.72
CA VAL A 69 -1.97 10.07 -4.30
C VAL A 69 -2.56 11.43 -3.92
N ALA A 70 -1.95 12.09 -2.94
CA ALA A 70 -2.27 13.44 -2.55
C ALA A 70 -0.98 14.24 -2.39
N TYR A 71 -0.98 15.48 -2.91
CA TYR A 71 0.14 16.41 -2.81
C TYR A 71 -0.16 17.43 -1.72
N GLY A 72 0.81 17.72 -0.86
CA GLY A 72 0.65 18.70 0.20
C GLY A 72 1.71 18.56 1.29
N THR A 73 1.60 19.41 2.30
CA THR A 73 2.49 19.44 3.47
C THR A 73 1.95 18.62 4.65
N GLU A 74 0.69 18.19 4.58
CA GLU A 74 0.08 17.34 5.61
C GLU A 74 0.71 15.95 5.63
N ARG A 75 0.97 15.44 6.84
CA ARG A 75 1.44 14.06 7.05
C ARG A 75 0.26 13.10 7.05
N LEU A 76 -0.17 12.69 5.85
CA LEU A 76 -1.37 11.86 5.64
C LEU A 76 -1.17 10.37 5.91
N GLU A 77 0.07 9.87 5.86
CA GLU A 77 0.40 8.45 5.92
C GLU A 77 -0.26 7.72 7.10
N HIS A 78 -0.08 8.22 8.33
CA HIS A 78 -0.64 7.57 9.51
C HIS A 78 -2.18 7.66 9.55
N ARG A 79 -2.73 8.82 9.14
CA ARG A 79 -4.17 9.06 9.10
C ARG A 79 -4.82 8.06 8.15
N TRP A 80 -4.31 7.93 6.94
CA TRP A 80 -4.81 7.00 5.93
C TRP A 80 -4.65 5.53 6.35
N ALA A 81 -3.51 5.15 6.92
CA ALA A 81 -3.31 3.77 7.39
C ALA A 81 -4.33 3.37 8.48
N LEU A 82 -4.61 4.28 9.41
CA LEU A 82 -5.61 4.05 10.47
C LEU A 82 -7.03 4.08 9.92
N THR A 83 -7.37 5.04 9.07
CA THR A 83 -8.71 5.16 8.47
C THR A 83 -9.05 3.92 7.63
N LEU A 84 -8.12 3.48 6.76
CA LEU A 84 -8.33 2.28 5.95
C LEU A 84 -8.43 1.02 6.79
N GLY A 85 -7.59 0.90 7.84
CA GLY A 85 -7.65 -0.23 8.75
C GLY A 85 -8.90 -0.28 9.63
N ALA A 86 -9.64 0.83 9.73
CA ALA A 86 -10.91 0.93 10.45
C ALA A 86 -12.14 0.69 9.56
N LEU A 87 -11.97 0.49 8.26
CA LEU A 87 -13.09 0.17 7.36
C LEU A 87 -13.73 -1.18 7.72
N PRO A 88 -15.03 -1.36 7.47
CA PRO A 88 -15.68 -2.66 7.63
C PRO A 88 -14.95 -3.75 6.84
N ALA A 89 -14.75 -4.91 7.46
CA ALA A 89 -14.02 -6.05 6.90
C ALA A 89 -12.55 -5.80 6.52
N ALA A 90 -11.99 -4.63 6.87
CA ALA A 90 -10.56 -4.40 6.77
C ALA A 90 -9.80 -5.19 7.84
N ASN A 91 -8.57 -5.57 7.52
CA ASN A 91 -7.64 -6.10 8.52
C ASN A 91 -6.20 -5.71 8.18
N TRP A 92 -5.31 -5.84 9.18
CA TRP A 92 -3.87 -5.75 8.99
C TRP A 92 -3.31 -7.17 8.82
N PRO A 93 -3.04 -7.62 7.58
CA PRO A 93 -2.73 -9.03 7.32
C PRO A 93 -1.32 -9.43 7.77
N LEU A 94 -0.45 -8.44 8.02
CA LEU A 94 0.85 -8.63 8.66
C LEU A 94 1.18 -7.38 9.48
N LEU A 95 1.24 -7.53 10.81
CA LEU A 95 1.57 -6.44 11.72
C LEU A 95 2.95 -5.87 11.43
N ARG A 96 3.11 -4.58 11.72
CA ARG A 96 4.32 -3.78 11.54
C ARG A 96 4.80 -3.61 10.09
N PHE A 97 4.05 -4.10 9.09
CA PHE A 97 4.38 -3.91 7.68
C PHE A 97 4.45 -2.43 7.33
N GLY A 98 5.66 -1.97 7.00
CA GLY A 98 5.93 -0.58 6.62
C GLY A 98 5.76 0.44 7.76
N ALA A 99 5.67 -0.03 9.01
CA ALA A 99 5.42 0.79 10.20
C ALA A 99 6.58 0.72 11.21
N SER A 100 7.81 0.44 10.75
CA SER A 100 8.96 0.20 11.63
C SER A 100 9.36 1.41 12.48
N ASP A 101 9.13 2.62 11.99
CA ASP A 101 9.47 3.91 12.60
C ASP A 101 8.27 4.62 13.24
N CYS A 102 7.09 3.99 13.25
CA CYS A 102 5.87 4.56 13.81
C CYS A 102 5.13 3.55 14.72
N ARG A 103 4.03 3.99 15.32
CA ARG A 103 3.18 3.18 16.20
C ARG A 103 1.94 2.59 15.50
N CYS A 104 1.78 2.80 14.19
CA CYS A 104 0.66 2.21 13.47
C CYS A 104 0.72 0.67 13.55
N PRO A 105 -0.44 -0.02 13.56
CA PRO A 105 -0.48 -1.48 13.54
C PRO A 105 0.26 -2.04 12.33
N ALA A 106 -0.04 -1.54 11.14
CA ALA A 106 0.71 -1.68 9.91
C ALA A 106 0.26 -0.62 8.89
N HIS A 107 1.05 -0.41 7.85
CA HIS A 107 0.69 0.40 6.68
C HIS A 107 0.25 -0.45 5.48
N LEU A 108 0.16 -1.78 5.66
CA LEU A 108 -0.52 -2.68 4.74
C LEU A 108 -1.89 -3.04 5.30
N ILE A 109 -2.92 -2.82 4.50
CA ILE A 109 -4.32 -3.12 4.85
C ILE A 109 -4.87 -4.07 3.79
N ALA A 110 -5.54 -5.13 4.21
CA ALA A 110 -6.32 -5.99 3.34
C ALA A 110 -7.78 -5.57 3.35
N LEU A 111 -8.38 -5.45 2.17
CA LEU A 111 -9.81 -5.20 1.97
C LEU A 111 -10.40 -6.31 1.09
N PRO A 112 -11.69 -6.61 1.24
CA PRO A 112 -12.35 -7.66 0.44
C PRO A 112 -12.39 -7.29 -1.06
N GLU A 113 -12.51 -6.01 -1.38
CA GLU A 113 -12.65 -5.50 -2.74
C GLU A 113 -11.91 -4.16 -2.93
N VAL A 114 -11.70 -3.79 -4.20
CA VAL A 114 -11.08 -2.51 -4.55
C VAL A 114 -12.06 -1.38 -4.19
N PRO A 115 -11.70 -0.46 -3.27
CA PRO A 115 -12.58 0.66 -2.95
C PRO A 115 -12.73 1.57 -4.16
N THR A 116 -13.93 2.11 -4.37
CA THR A 116 -14.19 3.07 -5.45
C THR A 116 -13.45 4.38 -5.19
N SER A 117 -13.24 5.19 -6.24
CA SER A 117 -12.68 6.53 -6.10
C SER A 117 -13.50 7.41 -5.17
N GLU A 118 -14.82 7.23 -5.14
CA GLU A 118 -15.71 7.93 -4.22
C GLU A 118 -15.46 7.52 -2.76
N THR A 119 -15.40 6.21 -2.47
CA THR A 119 -15.08 5.71 -1.13
C THR A 119 -13.72 6.21 -0.66
N LEU A 120 -12.72 6.22 -1.55
CA LEU A 120 -11.39 6.78 -1.24
C LEU A 120 -11.46 8.26 -0.95
N HIS A 121 -12.18 9.04 -1.75
CA HIS A 121 -12.31 10.47 -1.53
C HIS A 121 -13.00 10.78 -0.19
N GLN A 122 -14.10 10.09 0.12
CA GLN A 122 -14.82 10.24 1.39
C GLN A 122 -13.97 9.84 2.60
N SER A 123 -13.18 8.76 2.48
CA SER A 123 -12.39 8.23 3.60
C SER A 123 -11.07 8.98 3.78
N LEU A 124 -10.39 9.33 2.68
CA LEU A 124 -9.00 9.80 2.69
C LEU A 124 -8.89 11.31 2.40
N GLY A 125 -9.95 11.93 1.87
CA GLY A 125 -9.98 13.31 1.44
C GLY A 125 -9.52 13.48 -0.01
N ALA A 126 -9.11 14.71 -0.37
CA ALA A 126 -8.64 15.03 -1.70
C ALA A 126 -7.42 14.18 -2.12
N GLY A 127 -7.50 13.62 -3.31
CA GLY A 127 -6.44 12.84 -3.94
C GLY A 127 -6.80 12.55 -5.40
N CYS A 128 -5.84 12.05 -6.17
CA CYS A 128 -6.04 11.63 -7.53
C CYS A 128 -5.61 10.18 -7.72
N TRP A 129 -6.30 9.51 -8.64
CA TRP A 129 -5.91 8.18 -9.09
C TRP A 129 -4.86 8.31 -10.20
N LEU A 130 -3.77 7.54 -10.06
CA LEU A 130 -2.76 7.36 -11.12
C LEU A 130 -2.75 5.89 -11.54
N GLN A 131 -2.85 5.65 -12.85
CA GLN A 131 -2.66 4.32 -13.40
C GLN A 131 -1.17 3.95 -13.36
N PRO A 132 -0.83 2.66 -13.26
CA PRO A 132 0.56 2.23 -13.32
C PRO A 132 1.31 2.68 -14.58
N GLY A 133 0.59 2.88 -15.69
CA GLY A 133 1.14 3.36 -16.97
C GLY A 133 1.34 4.87 -17.07
N ASP A 134 0.85 5.66 -16.11
CA ASP A 134 0.95 7.13 -16.13
C ASP A 134 2.28 7.65 -15.55
N LEU A 135 3.22 6.76 -15.20
CA LEU A 135 4.39 7.02 -14.34
C LEU A 135 5.74 6.91 -15.03
#